data_AF-A0AAN8ZNT9-F1
#
_entry.id   AF-A0AAN8ZNT9-F1
#
_cell.length_a   1.000
_cell.length_b   1.000
_cell.length_c   1.000
_cell.angle_alpha   90.00
_cell.angle_beta   90.00
_cell.angle_gamma   90.00
#
_symmetry.space_group_name_H-M   'P 1'
#
loop_
_entity.id
_entity.type
_entity.pdbx_description
1 polymer ?
#
loop_
_entity_poly.entity_id
_entity_poly.type
_entity_poly.pdbx_seq_one_letter_code
_entity_poly.pdbx_strand_id
1 'polypeptide(L)'
;MSYLALLQNADLFNEIAENFERVAPTLLKIGDEDQAPTIAEAVFKHYTRNIPQDTDPSEKFVQMLSDGGFKVPQDELALLHSNQQKVYVYELQHKGQYSTTDLYNNTLGKEWVSHADDLQYLYGNNPYFPPLERAEDLQVQDTMLTLWTNFATTGYGN
;
A
#
# COMPACT_ATOMS: atom_id res chain seq x y z
N MET A 1 3.08 11.40 2.78
CA MET A 1 3.96 10.72 3.77
C MET A 1 3.73 9.23 3.64
N SER A 2 4.78 8.44 3.45
CA SER A 2 4.67 6.97 3.56
C SER A 2 4.38 6.63 5.03
N TYR A 3 3.33 5.84 5.28
CA TYR A 3 2.99 5.37 6.64
C TYR A 3 4.15 4.61 7.31
N LEU A 4 5.07 4.09 6.50
CA LEU A 4 6.24 3.37 6.96
C LEU A 4 7.18 4.26 7.77
N ALA A 5 7.21 5.58 7.57
CA ALA A 5 8.05 6.49 8.36
C ALA A 5 7.67 6.50 9.85
N LEU A 6 6.40 6.17 10.15
CA LEU A 6 5.90 6.05 11.53
C LEU A 6 6.43 4.81 12.24
N LEU A 7 6.76 3.75 11.49
CA LEU A 7 7.17 2.45 12.03
C LEU A 7 8.68 2.38 12.38
N GLN A 8 9.50 3.31 11.90
CA GLN A 8 10.94 3.32 12.19
C GLN A 8 11.28 3.97 13.53
N ASN A 9 10.42 4.88 13.99
CA ASN A 9 10.62 5.55 15.27
C ASN A 9 9.83 4.77 16.32
N ALA A 10 10.54 3.93 17.08
CA ALA A 10 9.94 3.12 18.14
C ALA A 10 9.17 3.97 19.15
N ASP A 11 9.65 5.16 19.48
CA ASP A 11 8.96 6.08 20.40
C ASP A 11 7.66 6.61 19.79
N LEU A 12 7.67 6.97 18.50
CA LEU A 12 6.47 7.41 17.79
C LEU A 12 5.46 6.28 17.59
N PHE A 13 5.94 5.07 17.30
CA PHE A 13 5.10 3.88 17.20
C PHE A 13 4.45 3.57 18.55
N ASN A 14 5.23 3.61 19.64
CA ASN A 14 4.72 3.43 20.99
C ASN A 14 3.73 4.54 21.36
N GLU A 15 4.02 5.80 21.02
CA GLU A 15 3.10 6.92 21.26
C GLU A 15 1.78 6.76 20.50
N ILE A 16 1.82 6.29 19.25
CA ILE A 16 0.63 5.96 18.46
C ILE A 16 -0.12 4.79 19.09
N ALA A 17 0.59 3.76 19.56
CA ALA A 17 -0.03 2.61 20.21
C ALA A 17 -0.69 2.99 21.55
N GLU A 18 -0.06 3.86 22.34
CA GLU A 18 -0.57 4.34 23.63
C GLU A 18 -1.71 5.35 23.47
N ASN A 19 -1.70 6.17 22.41
CA ASN A 19 -2.72 7.17 22.13
C ASN A 19 -3.62 6.80 20.95
N PHE A 20 -3.76 5.50 20.70
CA PHE A 20 -4.34 5.01 19.46
C PHE A 20 -5.75 5.53 19.23
N GLU A 21 -6.62 5.53 20.25
CA GLU A 21 -8.00 6.04 20.15
C GLU A 21 -8.08 7.49 19.65
N ARG A 22 -7.07 8.32 19.96
CA ARG A 22 -7.00 9.72 19.54
C ARG A 22 -6.43 9.87 18.14
N VAL A 23 -5.42 9.07 17.77
CA VAL A 23 -4.66 9.23 16.51
C VAL A 23 -5.28 8.43 15.37
N ALA A 24 -5.92 7.31 15.68
CA ALA A 24 -6.42 6.35 14.71
C ALA A 24 -7.50 6.90 13.79
N PRO A 25 -8.47 7.73 14.23
CA PRO A 25 -9.42 8.34 13.32
C PRO A 25 -8.74 9.16 12.22
N THR A 26 -7.71 9.92 12.56
CA THR A 26 -6.92 10.70 11.58
C THR A 26 -6.09 9.78 10.69
N LEU A 27 -5.45 8.77 11.27
CA LEU A 27 -4.60 7.83 10.53
C LEU A 27 -5.39 7.00 9.51
N LEU A 28 -6.61 6.59 9.88
CA LEU A 28 -7.56 5.88 9.03
C LEU A 28 -8.38 6.82 8.12
N LYS A 29 -8.16 8.14 8.20
CA LYS A 29 -8.87 9.17 7.43
C LYS A 29 -10.40 9.17 7.62
N ILE A 30 -10.86 8.80 8.81
CA ILE A 30 -12.28 8.79 9.21
C ILE A 30 -12.60 9.86 10.25
N GLY A 31 -11.74 10.86 10.43
CA GLY A 31 -11.87 11.85 11.52
C GLY A 31 -13.16 12.68 11.47
N ASP A 32 -13.77 12.80 10.29
CA ASP A 32 -15.02 13.53 10.07
C ASP A 32 -16.27 12.65 10.20
N GLU A 33 -16.11 11.34 10.43
CA GLU A 33 -17.22 10.40 10.58
C GLU A 33 -17.89 10.49 11.96
N ASP A 34 -19.20 10.27 11.99
CA ASP A 34 -19.90 10.07 13.26
C ASP A 34 -19.33 8.85 13.98
N GLN A 35 -19.05 8.98 15.28
CA GLN A 35 -18.45 7.91 16.09
C GLN A 35 -17.07 7.45 15.61
N ALA A 36 -16.31 8.31 14.91
CA ALA A 36 -14.97 8.00 14.41
C ALA A 36 -14.04 7.28 15.43
N PRO A 37 -13.99 7.66 16.73
CA PRO A 37 -13.18 6.92 17.71
C PRO A 37 -13.62 5.46 17.89
N THR A 38 -14.94 5.20 17.96
CA THR A 38 -15.50 3.85 18.10
C THR A 38 -15.20 3.00 16.87
N ILE A 39 -15.32 3.57 15.68
CA ILE A 39 -15.01 2.89 14.42
C ILE A 39 -13.52 2.57 14.36
N ALA A 40 -12.66 3.54 14.68
CA ALA A 40 -11.21 3.36 14.68
C ALA A 40 -10.77 2.27 15.66
N GLU A 41 -11.36 2.22 16.86
CA GLU A 41 -11.10 1.18 17.85
C GLU A 41 -11.51 -0.21 17.34
N ALA A 42 -12.69 -0.31 16.71
CA ALA A 42 -13.19 -1.56 16.14
C ALA A 42 -12.27 -2.07 15.01
N VAL A 43 -11.85 -1.18 14.10
CA VAL A 43 -10.90 -1.51 13.03
C VAL A 43 -9.58 -1.99 13.61
N PHE A 44 -9.00 -1.26 14.57
CA PHE A 44 -7.73 -1.68 15.16
C PHE A 44 -7.80 -3.02 15.85
N LYS A 45 -8.84 -3.25 16.67
CA LYS A 45 -9.08 -4.55 17.30
C LYS A 45 -9.21 -5.66 16.26
N HIS A 46 -9.80 -5.40 15.09
CA HIS A 46 -9.87 -6.40 14.02
C HIS A 46 -8.47 -6.87 13.58
N TYR A 47 -7.51 -5.96 13.46
CA TYR A 47 -6.14 -6.30 13.02
C TYR A 47 -5.22 -6.76 14.17
N THR A 48 -5.48 -6.38 15.42
CA THR A 48 -4.55 -6.61 16.55
C THR A 48 -5.02 -7.58 17.63
N ARG A 49 -6.31 -7.94 17.71
CA ARG A 49 -6.87 -8.68 18.86
C ARG A 49 -6.29 -10.08 19.07
N ASN A 50 -5.70 -10.70 18.04
CA ASN A 50 -5.11 -12.05 18.12
C ASN A 50 -3.87 -12.17 17.21
N ILE A 51 -2.90 -11.26 17.36
CA ILE A 51 -1.62 -11.40 16.63
C ILE A 51 -0.92 -12.66 17.15
N PRO A 52 -0.64 -13.67 16.29
CA PRO A 52 0.14 -14.84 16.70
C PRO A 52 1.48 -14.41 17.29
N GLN A 53 1.99 -15.16 18.26
CA GLN A 53 3.23 -14.80 18.97
C GLN A 53 4.43 -14.57 18.04
N ASP A 54 4.46 -15.24 16.89
CA ASP A 54 5.54 -15.14 15.90
C ASP A 54 5.28 -14.08 14.81
N THR A 55 4.16 -13.36 14.86
CA THR A 55 3.84 -12.31 13.89
C THR A 55 4.36 -10.96 14.36
N ASP A 56 5.16 -10.32 13.51
CA ASP A 56 5.61 -8.96 13.74
C ASP A 56 4.40 -8.00 13.72
N PRO A 57 4.14 -7.23 14.80
CA PRO A 57 3.05 -6.27 14.86
C PRO A 57 3.04 -5.25 13.72
N SER A 58 4.21 -4.94 13.14
CA SER A 58 4.31 -4.04 11.99
C SER A 58 3.53 -4.54 10.79
N GLU A 59 3.45 -5.87 10.57
CA GLU A 59 2.72 -6.47 9.45
C GLU A 59 1.22 -6.17 9.54
N LYS A 60 0.65 -6.30 10.74
CA LYS A 60 -0.78 -6.02 10.97
C LYS A 60 -1.11 -4.54 10.88
N PHE A 61 -0.18 -3.71 11.32
CA PHE A 61 -0.33 -2.27 11.18
C PHE A 61 -0.26 -1.83 9.72
N VAL A 62 0.73 -2.30 8.95
CA VAL A 62 0.84 -2.04 7.51
C VAL A 62 -0.38 -2.57 6.76
N GLN A 63 -0.86 -3.77 7.11
CA GLN A 63 -2.06 -4.35 6.51
C GLN A 63 -3.29 -3.46 6.75
N MET A 64 -3.53 -3.04 7.99
CA MET A 64 -4.64 -2.14 8.34
C MET A 64 -4.62 -0.84 7.53
N LEU A 65 -3.45 -0.20 7.42
CA LEU A 65 -3.30 1.05 6.68
C LEU A 65 -3.41 0.86 5.16
N SER A 66 -2.94 -0.28 4.64
CA SER A 66 -3.06 -0.63 3.22
C SER A 66 -4.51 -0.89 2.84
N ASP A 67 -5.24 -1.62 3.68
CA ASP A 67 -6.64 -1.96 3.43
C ASP A 67 -7.51 -0.70 3.45
N GLY A 68 -7.43 0.11 4.51
CA GLY A 68 -8.24 1.32 4.63
C GLY A 68 -7.81 2.45 3.68
N GLY A 69 -6.51 2.56 3.39
CA GLY A 69 -5.98 3.64 2.56
C GLY A 69 -6.06 3.39 1.04
N PHE A 70 -6.10 2.12 0.61
CA PHE A 70 -5.97 1.75 -0.79
C PHE A 70 -6.88 0.59 -1.21
N LYS A 71 -6.79 -0.60 -0.58
CA LYS A 71 -7.43 -1.81 -1.11
C LYS A 71 -8.97 -1.77 -1.05
N VAL A 72 -9.54 -1.44 0.11
CA VAL A 72 -11.00 -1.39 0.27
C VAL A 72 -11.63 -0.33 -0.63
N PRO A 73 -11.14 0.93 -0.66
CA PRO A 73 -11.66 1.93 -1.60
C PRO A 73 -11.54 1.51 -3.07
N GLN A 74 -10.44 0.85 -3.45
CA GLN A 74 -10.25 0.35 -4.82
C GLN A 74 -11.30 -0.72 -5.17
N ASP A 75 -11.53 -1.69 -4.29
CA ASP A 75 -12.51 -2.77 -4.49
C ASP A 75 -13.94 -2.23 -4.56
N GLU A 76 -14.31 -1.32 -3.66
CA GLU A 76 -15.63 -0.68 -3.66
C GLU A 76 -15.87 0.12 -4.94
N LEU A 77 -14.89 0.90 -5.39
CA LEU A 77 -14.99 1.68 -6.61
C LEU A 77 -15.09 0.76 -7.85
N ALA A 78 -14.27 -0.30 -7.89
CA ALA A 78 -14.33 -1.26 -8.97
C ALA A 78 -15.70 -1.94 -9.06
N LEU A 79 -16.25 -2.36 -7.91
CA LEU A 79 -17.58 -2.97 -7.84
C LEU A 79 -18.67 -1.98 -8.31
N LEU A 80 -18.63 -0.73 -7.83
CA LEU A 80 -19.61 0.29 -8.20
C LEU A 80 -19.63 0.53 -9.71
N HIS A 81 -18.46 0.69 -10.33
CA HIS A 81 -18.35 0.95 -11.76
C HIS A 81 -18.59 -0.29 -12.64
N SER A 82 -18.35 -1.49 -12.12
CA SER A 82 -18.57 -2.74 -12.87
C SER A 82 -20.03 -2.94 -13.30
N ASN A 83 -20.98 -2.29 -12.61
CA ASN A 83 -22.40 -2.30 -12.98
C ASN A 83 -22.71 -1.46 -14.24
N GLN A 84 -21.81 -0.57 -14.65
CA GLN A 84 -22.04 0.37 -15.75
C GLN A 84 -21.15 0.11 -16.95
N GLN A 85 -19.92 -0.33 -16.69
CA GLN A 85 -18.90 -0.53 -17.72
C GLN A 85 -17.90 -1.59 -17.30
N LYS A 86 -17.09 -2.04 -18.24
CA LYS A 86 -16.02 -2.98 -17.97
C LYS A 86 -14.92 -2.29 -17.16
N VAL A 87 -14.58 -2.86 -16.01
CA VAL A 87 -13.52 -2.37 -15.12
C VAL A 87 -12.39 -3.38 -15.12
N TYR A 88 -11.15 -2.88 -15.17
CA TYR A 88 -9.93 -3.67 -15.01
C TYR A 88 -9.18 -3.17 -13.78
N VAL A 89 -8.71 -4.10 -12.96
CA VAL A 89 -7.91 -3.83 -11.77
C VAL A 89 -6.67 -4.71 -11.79
N TYR A 90 -5.58 -4.22 -11.19
CA TYR A 90 -4.38 -5.01 -10.95
C TYR A 90 -3.89 -4.80 -9.51
N GLU A 91 -3.14 -5.78 -9.01
CA GLU A 91 -2.40 -5.68 -7.75
C GLU A 91 -0.94 -6.07 -8.04
N LEU A 92 -0.01 -5.17 -7.72
CA LEU A 92 1.41 -5.49 -7.81
C LEU A 92 1.84 -6.24 -6.55
N GLN A 93 2.33 -7.46 -6.72
CA GLN A 93 2.91 -8.27 -5.64
C GLN A 93 4.42 -8.54 -5.81
N HIS A 94 5.00 -8.10 -6.94
CA HIS A 94 6.42 -8.28 -7.22
C HIS A 94 7.27 -7.23 -6.51
N LYS A 95 8.16 -7.68 -5.61
CA LYS A 95 9.16 -6.81 -4.97
C LYS A 95 10.34 -6.59 -5.93
N GLY A 96 10.41 -5.37 -6.47
CA GLY A 96 11.48 -4.97 -7.38
C GLY A 96 12.82 -4.73 -6.71
N GLN A 97 13.84 -4.53 -7.56
CA GLN A 97 15.19 -4.13 -7.16
C GLN A 97 15.22 -2.88 -6.28
N TYR A 98 14.33 -1.95 -6.56
CA TYR A 98 14.17 -0.73 -5.77
C TYR A 98 12.77 -0.66 -5.18
N SER A 99 12.63 0.17 -4.16
CA SER A 99 11.36 0.56 -3.58
C SER A 99 11.38 2.06 -3.29
N THR A 100 10.21 2.69 -3.34
CA THR A 100 10.03 4.07 -2.87
C THR A 100 10.40 4.22 -1.40
N THR A 101 10.41 3.12 -0.65
CA THR A 101 10.90 3.08 0.73
C THR A 101 12.40 3.29 0.86
N ASP A 102 13.20 2.93 -0.15
CA ASP A 102 14.64 3.14 -0.17
C ASP A 102 14.99 4.63 -0.10
N LEU A 103 14.14 5.49 -0.69
CA LEU A 103 14.28 6.95 -0.63
C LEU A 103 14.22 7.50 0.81
N TYR A 104 13.58 6.75 1.71
CA TYR A 104 13.43 7.09 3.12
C TYR A 104 14.30 6.22 4.03
N ASN A 105 15.19 5.39 3.47
CA ASN A 105 15.93 4.34 4.18
C ASN A 105 14.99 3.45 5.02
N ASN A 106 13.84 3.07 4.45
CA ASN A 106 12.69 2.59 5.21
C ASN A 106 12.13 1.25 4.78
N THR A 107 13.02 0.26 4.71
CA THR A 107 12.61 -1.11 4.41
C THR A 107 12.28 -1.90 5.66
N LEU A 108 12.73 -1.48 6.85
CA LEU A 108 12.66 -2.26 8.11
C LEU A 108 13.20 -3.71 7.96
N GLY A 109 14.00 -3.99 6.91
CA GLY A 109 14.41 -5.36 6.56
C GLY A 109 13.27 -6.25 6.06
N LYS A 110 12.17 -5.68 5.56
CA LYS A 110 10.96 -6.36 5.09
C LYS A 110 10.86 -6.31 3.57
N GLU A 111 10.35 -7.40 3.01
CA GLU A 111 10.11 -7.55 1.56
C GLU A 111 8.70 -7.05 1.18
N TRP A 112 8.38 -5.80 1.54
CA TRP A 112 7.09 -5.19 1.22
C TRP A 112 7.09 -4.51 -0.15
N VAL A 113 6.00 -4.67 -0.90
CA VAL A 113 5.70 -3.83 -2.06
C VAL A 113 5.02 -2.57 -1.57
N SER A 114 5.68 -1.43 -1.77
CA SER A 114 5.26 -0.15 -1.21
C SER A 114 4.51 0.69 -2.22
N HIS A 115 3.83 1.72 -1.70
CA HIS A 115 3.11 2.67 -2.54
C HIS A 115 4.03 3.30 -3.59
N ALA A 116 3.57 3.33 -4.84
CA ALA A 116 4.30 3.82 -6.02
C ALA A 116 5.53 2.99 -6.44
N ASP A 117 5.76 1.80 -5.87
CA ASP A 117 6.78 0.87 -6.38
C ASP A 117 6.49 0.40 -7.81
N ASP A 118 5.22 0.43 -8.23
CA ASP A 118 4.81 0.08 -9.60
C ASP A 118 5.29 1.10 -10.65
N LEU A 119 5.52 2.35 -10.25
CA LEU A 119 5.96 3.41 -11.16
C LEU A 119 7.36 3.17 -11.72
N GLN A 120 8.23 2.42 -11.02
CA GLN A 120 9.57 2.10 -11.52
C GLN A 120 9.54 1.28 -12.82
N TYR A 121 8.45 0.53 -13.05
CA TYR A 121 8.23 -0.29 -14.23
C TYR A 121 7.63 0.50 -15.41
N LEU A 122 7.17 1.73 -15.19
CA LEU A 122 6.58 2.59 -16.22
C LEU A 122 7.44 3.81 -16.53
N TYR A 123 8.12 4.36 -15.51
CA TYR A 123 8.81 5.64 -15.54
C TYR A 123 10.23 5.53 -14.97
N GLY A 124 11.01 4.53 -15.40
CA GLY A 124 12.38 4.33 -14.94
C GLY A 124 13.40 5.36 -15.45
N ASN A 125 14.67 5.11 -15.14
CA ASN A 125 15.83 5.91 -15.59
C ASN A 125 15.80 7.37 -15.10
N ASN A 126 15.47 7.57 -13.81
CA ASN A 126 15.48 8.88 -13.17
C ASN A 126 16.01 8.79 -11.72
N PRO A 127 16.23 9.91 -11.02
CA PRO A 127 16.81 9.90 -9.67
C PRO A 127 16.00 9.14 -8.61
N TYR A 128 14.69 8.95 -8.81
CA TYR A 128 13.82 8.19 -7.91
C TYR A 128 13.74 6.71 -8.28
N PHE A 129 13.88 6.37 -9.56
CA PHE A 129 13.84 5.00 -10.09
C PHE A 129 15.04 4.76 -11.01
N PRO A 130 16.16 4.25 -10.48
CA PRO A 130 17.31 3.88 -11.28
C PRO A 130 16.97 2.80 -12.32
N PRO A 131 17.81 2.62 -13.36
CA PRO A 131 17.63 1.52 -14.31
C PRO A 131 17.56 0.15 -13.61
N LEU A 132 16.58 -0.66 -14.00
CA LEU A 132 16.40 -2.04 -13.53
C LEU A 132 17.40 -2.95 -14.23
N GLU A 133 17.99 -3.89 -13.48
CA GLU A 133 19.01 -4.79 -14.01
C GLU A 133 18.63 -6.27 -13.88
N ARG A 134 17.75 -6.61 -12.92
CA ARG A 134 17.31 -7.98 -12.70
C ARG A 134 16.36 -8.46 -13.79
N ALA A 135 16.50 -9.72 -14.20
CA ALA A 135 15.70 -10.30 -15.27
C ALA A 135 14.20 -10.34 -14.91
N GLU A 136 13.88 -10.67 -13.67
CA GLU A 136 12.52 -10.69 -13.13
C GLU A 136 11.88 -9.29 -13.12
N ASP A 137 12.64 -8.24 -12.80
CA ASP A 137 12.15 -6.86 -12.80
C ASP A 137 11.90 -6.36 -14.21
N LEU A 138 12.78 -6.71 -15.15
CA LEU A 138 12.62 -6.40 -16.58
C LEU A 138 11.40 -7.12 -17.16
N GLN A 139 11.09 -8.34 -16.72
CA GLN A 139 9.88 -9.05 -17.12
C GLN A 139 8.61 -8.36 -16.62
N VAL A 140 8.61 -7.87 -15.37
CA VAL A 140 7.48 -7.09 -14.82
C VAL A 140 7.37 -5.74 -15.53
N GLN A 141 8.49 -5.09 -15.88
CA GLN A 141 8.50 -3.89 -16.72
C GLN A 141 7.81 -4.12 -18.07
N ASP A 142 8.19 -5.18 -18.80
CA ASP A 142 7.59 -5.51 -20.09
C ASP A 142 6.09 -5.79 -19.96
N THR A 143 5.70 -6.50 -18.90
CA THR A 143 4.29 -6.78 -18.58
C THR A 143 3.52 -5.47 -18.32
N MET A 144 4.01 -4.62 -17.43
CA MET A 144 3.36 -3.35 -17.06
C MET A 144 3.24 -2.41 -18.26
N LEU A 145 4.30 -2.26 -19.06
CA LEU A 145 4.27 -1.46 -20.27
C LEU A 145 3.22 -1.99 -21.25
N THR A 146 3.22 -3.29 -21.51
CA THR A 146 2.24 -3.94 -22.39
C THR A 146 0.80 -3.73 -21.93
N LEU A 147 0.52 -3.96 -20.64
CA LEU A 147 -0.80 -3.76 -20.05
C LEU A 147 -1.30 -2.33 -20.28
N TRP A 148 -0.48 -1.34 -19.93
CA TRP A 148 -0.85 0.07 -20.03
C TRP A 148 -0.95 0.56 -21.48
N THR A 149 -0.04 0.14 -22.38
CA THR A 149 -0.10 0.54 -23.80
C THR A 149 -1.27 -0.10 -24.53
N ASN A 150 -1.59 -1.37 -24.22
CA ASN A 150 -2.73 -2.05 -24.82
C ASN A 150 -4.03 -1.40 -24.35
N PHE A 151 -4.14 -1.08 -23.06
CA PHE A 151 -5.30 -0.41 -22.53
C PHE A 151 -5.50 0.97 -23.17
N ALA A 152 -4.43 1.76 -23.30
CA ALA A 152 -4.49 3.07 -23.95
C ALA A 152 -4.87 3.00 -25.44
N THR A 153 -4.47 1.94 -26.14
CA THR A 153 -4.70 1.79 -27.60
C THR A 153 -6.05 1.15 -27.91
N THR A 154 -6.50 0.19 -27.10
CA THR A 154 -7.62 -0.69 -27.43
C THR A 154 -8.77 -0.66 -26.42
N GLY A 155 -8.53 -0.16 -25.20
CA GLY A 155 -9.45 -0.29 -24.06
C GLY A 155 -9.42 -1.68 -23.39
N TYR A 156 -8.47 -2.54 -23.75
CA TYR A 156 -8.25 -3.86 -23.16
C TYR A 156 -6.81 -3.99 -22.67
N GLY A 157 -6.62 -4.58 -21.49
CA GLY A 157 -5.30 -4.76 -20.87
C GLY A 157 -4.67 -6.13 -21.16
N ASN A 158 -4.76 -6.64 -22.39
CA ASN A 158 -4.21 -7.94 -22.77
C ASN A 158 -3.67 -7.93 -24.18
#